data_AF-A0A3L8RUQ8-F1
#
_entry.id   AF-A0A3L8RUQ8-F1
#
_cell.length_a   1.000
_cell.length_b   1.000
_cell.length_c   1.000
_cell.angle_alpha   90.00
_cell.angle_beta   90.00
_cell.angle_gamma   90.00
#
_symmetry.space_group_name_H-M   'P 1'
#
loop_
_entity.id
_entity.type
_entity.pdbx_description
1 polymer ?
#
loop_
_entity_poly.entity_id
_entity_poly.type
_entity_poly.pdbx_seq_one_letter_code
_entity_poly.pdbx_strand_id
1 'polypeptide(L)'
;MAPPAPHPSSLPLPALPVHVLPLQFRLLGIAYAPALGSRNSESYRQLEADVRLMVGAGGGWDRFGTLGCTVVPGPAGGSRLCAASALGWVVAHLSMVEVAASSFQLNQMLSGYKSFLQANVLEFMNGSVVVRGEVLFQGDAPAPTSSHLIRTVVTEASKGRSIFSWQLEPQSVQSAGFSLQNLEPEKLSISLTGSQLGVSRMDPVERLVREVTAAVSALYHVRNFTISQLRDLGGNMEITGDLYLDTVVHADITEVLEALTTLSGLSLDLSSLSVEGSKLGVHEYPLSFVVTNRHFSQKLQDPLTDEHHNLSRDLGDAVVRALRDYPTFLTAIIKEFLPGSLICHGNVIFRHPAPTSVEVLKTLVRSVGPNQALAGSDIQVDPHSLSVGEDTLDLPRPQLGFPAYGVAIMAIGGLCIIAAPVVLVCLGTKRQGWQDGRALWDRRDPEVGIQTLEMDNQGFWTEDPEDGHFEWQSTSA
;
A
#
# COMPACT_ATOMS: atom_id res chain seq x y z
N MET A 1 36.29 -19.47 -64.10
CA MET A 1 35.84 -18.10 -63.61
C MET A 1 34.31 -17.99 -63.67
N ALA A 2 33.73 -18.71 -62.73
CA ALA A 2 32.30 -18.85 -62.38
C ALA A 2 31.83 -17.60 -61.60
N PRO A 3 30.75 -16.94 -62.11
CA PRO A 3 30.31 -15.73 -61.41
C PRO A 3 29.75 -16.04 -60.01
N PRO A 4 29.98 -15.05 -59.00
CA PRO A 4 29.50 -15.22 -57.62
C PRO A 4 27.98 -15.01 -57.52
N ALA A 5 27.26 -16.02 -56.97
CA ALA A 5 25.91 -16.17 -56.41
C ALA A 5 25.39 -14.86 -55.79
N PRO A 6 24.21 -14.41 -56.19
CA PRO A 6 23.55 -13.21 -55.64
C PRO A 6 23.07 -13.43 -54.21
N HIS A 7 23.57 -12.61 -53.24
CA HIS A 7 23.12 -12.13 -51.91
C HIS A 7 21.60 -12.27 -51.74
N PRO A 8 21.11 -13.02 -50.70
CA PRO A 8 19.66 -13.12 -50.43
C PRO A 8 19.10 -11.80 -49.87
N SER A 9 18.62 -10.82 -50.70
CA SER A 9 17.48 -9.89 -50.62
C SER A 9 16.34 -10.46 -49.75
N SER A 10 16.29 -10.04 -48.41
CA SER A 10 15.23 -9.39 -47.62
C SER A 10 13.91 -10.16 -47.71
N LEU A 11 13.88 -11.26 -47.11
CA LEU A 11 12.61 -11.92 -46.73
C LEU A 11 11.70 -10.94 -45.97
N PRO A 12 10.46 -10.50 -46.53
CA PRO A 12 9.42 -9.73 -45.82
C PRO A 12 9.03 -10.39 -44.49
N LEU A 13 9.60 -9.90 -43.35
CA LEU A 13 9.06 -10.18 -42.01
C LEU A 13 7.56 -10.47 -42.07
N PRO A 14 7.00 -11.64 -41.68
CA PRO A 14 5.56 -11.96 -41.64
C PRO A 14 4.77 -10.91 -40.84
N ALA A 15 3.99 -9.97 -41.55
CA ALA A 15 2.93 -9.06 -41.04
C ALA A 15 2.21 -9.69 -39.83
N LEU A 16 2.66 -9.47 -38.66
CA LEU A 16 2.03 -9.89 -37.39
C LEU A 16 0.50 -9.85 -37.50
N PRO A 17 -0.25 -10.91 -37.13
CA PRO A 17 -1.71 -11.00 -37.16
C PRO A 17 -2.38 -9.85 -36.37
N VAL A 18 -3.25 -9.05 -37.11
CA VAL A 18 -3.91 -7.88 -36.50
C VAL A 18 -5.41 -8.19 -36.34
N HIS A 19 -5.90 -7.90 -35.10
CA HIS A 19 -7.37 -7.97 -34.89
C HIS A 19 -8.04 -6.63 -35.22
N VAL A 20 -9.12 -6.76 -36.05
CA VAL A 20 -9.80 -5.51 -36.46
C VAL A 20 -11.24 -5.55 -35.94
N LEU A 21 -11.57 -4.45 -35.22
CA LEU A 21 -12.96 -4.39 -34.70
C LEU A 21 -13.64 -3.13 -35.26
N PRO A 22 -14.85 -3.37 -35.79
CA PRO A 22 -15.57 -2.20 -36.31
C PRO A 22 -16.13 -1.33 -35.17
N LEU A 23 -16.18 -0.01 -35.45
CA LEU A 23 -16.69 0.92 -34.42
C LEU A 23 -17.51 2.02 -35.12
N GLN A 24 -18.67 2.19 -34.50
CA GLN A 24 -19.55 3.24 -35.05
C GLN A 24 -20.15 4.07 -33.90
N PHE A 25 -20.21 5.43 -34.17
CA PHE A 25 -20.85 6.29 -33.15
C PHE A 25 -21.23 7.63 -33.77
N ARG A 26 -22.07 8.30 -32.98
CA ARG A 26 -22.59 9.58 -33.50
C ARG A 26 -22.03 10.73 -32.66
N LEU A 27 -21.71 11.81 -33.49
CA LEU A 27 -21.22 13.02 -32.79
C LEU A 27 -22.34 14.07 -32.70
N LEU A 28 -22.53 14.59 -31.49
CA LEU A 28 -23.50 15.70 -31.32
C LEU A 28 -22.80 17.05 -31.39
N GLY A 29 -23.53 18.14 -32.02
CA GLY A 29 -22.93 19.49 -31.97
C GLY A 29 -22.20 19.83 -33.28
N ILE A 30 -22.29 18.78 -34.25
CA ILE A 30 -21.76 19.04 -35.61
C ILE A 30 -22.80 18.54 -36.63
N ALA A 31 -23.10 19.44 -37.63
CA ALA A 31 -24.08 19.03 -38.67
C ALA A 31 -23.33 18.51 -39.91
N TYR A 32 -24.03 17.53 -40.47
CA TYR A 32 -23.39 16.96 -41.68
C TYR A 32 -23.42 17.99 -42.82
N ALA A 33 -22.19 18.20 -43.42
CA ALA A 33 -22.10 19.05 -44.62
C ALA A 33 -21.60 18.21 -45.80
N PRO A 34 -22.16 18.46 -47.01
CA PRO A 34 -21.78 17.66 -48.20
C PRO A 34 -20.25 17.57 -48.35
N ALA A 35 -19.49 18.54 -47.83
CA ALA A 35 -18.02 18.52 -47.88
C ALA A 35 -17.45 17.36 -47.06
N LEU A 36 -18.29 16.80 -46.14
CA LEU A 36 -17.83 15.69 -45.29
C LEU A 36 -18.05 14.36 -46.02
N GLY A 37 -18.69 14.40 -47.16
CA GLY A 37 -18.93 13.20 -48.01
C GLY A 37 -17.76 12.91 -48.93
N SER A 38 -16.82 13.98 -48.96
CA SER A 38 -15.65 13.76 -49.84
C SER A 38 -14.37 13.74 -48.98
N ARG A 39 -13.55 12.68 -49.14
CA ARG A 39 -12.33 12.54 -48.32
C ARG A 39 -11.29 13.59 -48.72
N ASN A 40 -11.42 14.18 -49.80
CA ASN A 40 -10.44 15.18 -50.26
C ASN A 40 -10.80 16.59 -49.79
N SER A 41 -11.93 16.68 -49.06
CA SER A 41 -12.31 18.04 -48.60
C SER A 41 -11.56 18.39 -47.31
N GLU A 42 -11.26 19.67 -47.20
CA GLU A 42 -10.56 20.17 -46.01
C GLU A 42 -11.39 19.90 -44.73
N SER A 43 -12.68 20.07 -44.84
CA SER A 43 -13.57 19.84 -43.68
C SER A 43 -13.52 18.37 -43.23
N TYR A 44 -13.42 17.41 -44.21
CA TYR A 44 -13.32 15.96 -43.87
C TYR A 44 -11.97 15.68 -43.19
N ARG A 45 -10.83 16.19 -43.74
CA ARG A 45 -9.50 15.87 -43.17
C ARG A 45 -9.35 16.47 -41.77
N GLN A 46 -9.96 17.73 -41.62
CA GLN A 46 -9.88 18.36 -40.29
C GLN A 46 -10.68 17.56 -39.25
N LEU A 47 -11.94 17.20 -39.65
CA LEU A 47 -12.75 16.44 -38.67
C LEU A 47 -12.14 15.06 -38.41
N GLU A 48 -11.61 14.43 -39.49
CA GLU A 48 -10.92 13.14 -39.32
C GLU A 48 -9.73 13.27 -38.37
N ALA A 49 -8.90 14.30 -38.56
CA ALA A 49 -7.76 14.55 -37.66
C ALA A 49 -8.22 14.80 -36.22
N ASP A 50 -9.34 15.59 -36.11
CA ASP A 50 -9.87 15.87 -34.74
C ASP A 50 -10.37 14.57 -34.10
N VAL A 51 -11.02 13.69 -34.93
CA VAL A 51 -11.56 12.43 -34.39
C VAL A 51 -10.38 11.48 -34.08
N ARG A 52 -9.29 11.60 -35.05
CA ARG A 52 -8.11 10.77 -34.83
C ARG A 52 -7.29 11.28 -33.62
N LEU A 53 -6.93 12.75 -33.70
CA LEU A 53 -6.26 13.39 -32.56
C LEU A 53 -7.05 13.20 -31.26
N MET A 54 -8.19 13.33 -31.31
CA MET A 54 -8.85 12.47 -30.32
C MET A 54 -8.23 11.07 -30.30
N VAL A 55 -7.46 10.60 -31.28
CA VAL A 55 -7.09 9.22 -31.64
C VAL A 55 -5.56 9.16 -31.77
N GLY A 56 -4.48 10.16 -31.54
CA GLY A 56 -3.03 10.01 -31.79
C GLY A 56 -2.24 10.92 -30.85
N ALA A 57 -1.58 10.52 -29.65
CA ALA A 57 -0.13 10.68 -29.40
C ALA A 57 0.32 9.64 -28.37
N GLY A 58 0.79 8.50 -28.77
CA GLY A 58 1.86 7.74 -28.05
C GLY A 58 3.15 7.72 -28.86
N GLY A 59 4.02 8.82 -28.57
CA GLY A 59 5.46 8.45 -28.46
C GLY A 59 6.34 9.71 -28.48
N GLY A 60 6.83 10.26 -27.18
CA GLY A 60 8.19 10.76 -26.81
C GLY A 60 8.12 12.21 -26.32
N TRP A 61 7.79 12.40 -25.00
CA TRP A 61 8.25 13.78 -24.62
C TRP A 61 9.19 13.67 -23.42
N ASP A 62 10.41 13.08 -23.64
CA ASP A 62 11.55 13.57 -22.81
C ASP A 62 12.43 14.53 -23.63
N ARG A 63 11.92 15.64 -24.17
CA ARG A 63 12.92 16.70 -24.47
C ARG A 63 12.19 17.99 -24.84
N PHE A 64 11.40 18.65 -23.98
CA PHE A 64 11.33 20.13 -24.15
C PHE A 64 11.37 20.79 -22.77
N GLY A 65 12.59 20.84 -22.15
CA GLY A 65 13.41 21.96 -21.67
C GLY A 65 12.64 23.29 -21.67
N THR A 66 12.10 23.58 -20.45
CA THR A 66 12.23 24.85 -19.69
C THR A 66 12.30 26.05 -20.63
N LEU A 67 11.16 26.53 -21.08
CA LEU A 67 11.31 27.96 -21.48
C LEU A 67 10.45 28.84 -20.58
N GLY A 68 11.08 29.32 -19.42
CA GLY A 68 11.49 30.64 -18.89
C GLY A 68 10.56 31.77 -19.32
N CYS A 69 9.47 32.00 -18.61
CA CYS A 69 8.74 33.24 -18.25
C CYS A 69 9.68 34.45 -18.24
N THR A 70 9.86 35.05 -19.43
CA THR A 70 10.47 36.41 -19.40
C THR A 70 9.37 37.45 -19.60
N VAL A 71 8.93 38.11 -18.52
CA VAL A 71 8.49 39.48 -18.18
C VAL A 71 9.30 40.51 -18.99
N VAL A 72 8.62 41.06 -20.05
CA VAL A 72 9.20 42.32 -20.58
C VAL A 72 8.28 43.49 -20.19
N PRO A 73 8.82 44.66 -19.61
CA PRO A 73 8.27 45.95 -19.15
C PRO A 73 8.03 46.91 -20.33
N GLY A 74 6.79 47.52 -20.36
CA GLY A 74 6.13 48.66 -21.02
C GLY A 74 7.05 49.89 -21.11
N PRO A 75 6.88 50.68 -22.23
CA PRO A 75 6.88 52.10 -21.84
C PRO A 75 5.74 52.88 -22.52
N ALA A 76 5.02 53.71 -21.64
CA ALA A 76 4.58 55.11 -21.45
C ALA A 76 4.64 55.90 -22.76
N GLY A 77 3.48 56.41 -23.28
CA GLY A 77 2.92 57.77 -23.49
C GLY A 77 2.98 58.16 -24.98
N GLY A 78 1.75 58.47 -25.63
CA GLY A 78 1.34 59.72 -26.31
C GLY A 78 0.42 59.42 -27.50
N SER A 79 -0.87 59.85 -27.47
CA SER A 79 -2.03 60.40 -28.19
C SER A 79 -1.69 60.69 -29.65
N ARG A 80 -2.61 60.20 -30.62
CA ARG A 80 -3.36 60.88 -31.70
C ARG A 80 -3.96 59.82 -32.63
N LEU A 81 -5.34 59.81 -32.80
CA LEU A 81 -6.49 59.99 -33.72
C LEU A 81 -6.20 59.39 -35.09
N CYS A 82 -7.05 58.40 -35.62
CA CYS A 82 -8.08 58.23 -36.67
C CYS A 82 -7.64 57.12 -37.63
N ALA A 83 -8.47 56.03 -37.67
CA ALA A 83 -9.14 55.67 -38.95
C ALA A 83 -9.59 54.21 -38.87
N ALA A 84 -10.88 53.96 -38.35
CA ALA A 84 -12.06 53.24 -38.88
C ALA A 84 -11.89 52.93 -40.38
N SER A 85 -11.31 51.72 -40.65
CA SER A 85 -11.89 50.94 -41.77
C SER A 85 -10.93 49.81 -42.15
N ALA A 86 -11.04 48.79 -41.33
CA ALA A 86 -10.86 47.50 -42.03
C ALA A 86 -10.86 46.36 -41.01
N LEU A 87 -11.80 46.41 -40.07
CA LEU A 87 -11.93 45.29 -39.12
C LEU A 87 -13.25 44.55 -39.36
N GLY A 88 -13.58 44.31 -40.59
CA GLY A 88 -14.71 43.37 -40.74
C GLY A 88 -14.35 42.26 -41.73
N TRP A 89 -12.99 41.97 -41.78
CA TRP A 89 -12.73 40.72 -42.54
C TRP A 89 -11.52 40.01 -41.93
N VAL A 90 -11.13 40.44 -40.68
CA VAL A 90 -10.03 39.68 -40.06
C VAL A 90 -10.52 39.17 -38.69
N VAL A 91 -11.89 39.22 -38.46
CA VAL A 91 -12.38 38.53 -37.24
C VAL A 91 -13.10 37.24 -37.66
N ALA A 92 -12.88 36.86 -38.98
CA ALA A 92 -13.35 35.50 -39.30
C ALA A 92 -12.17 34.61 -39.69
N HIS A 93 -10.96 35.18 -39.52
CA HIS A 93 -9.80 34.31 -39.82
C HIS A 93 -8.88 34.20 -38.60
N LEU A 94 -9.44 34.69 -37.47
CA LEU A 94 -8.57 34.55 -36.28
C LEU A 94 -9.31 33.78 -35.19
N SER A 95 -10.35 32.91 -35.58
CA SER A 95 -10.75 31.90 -34.58
C SER A 95 -10.13 30.54 -34.93
N MET A 96 -9.00 30.59 -35.68
CA MET A 96 -8.50 29.24 -36.04
C MET A 96 -7.03 29.12 -35.64
N VAL A 97 -6.49 30.17 -34.77
CA VAL A 97 -5.07 29.94 -34.43
C VAL A 97 -4.88 30.28 -32.95
N GLU A 98 -5.76 29.92 -32.06
CA GLU A 98 -5.41 29.83 -30.62
C GLU A 98 -6.23 28.72 -29.96
N VAL A 99 -6.04 27.43 -30.39
CA VAL A 99 -6.40 26.32 -29.47
C VAL A 99 -5.29 25.27 -29.55
N ALA A 100 -4.11 25.62 -29.63
CA ALA A 100 -3.01 24.64 -29.38
C ALA A 100 -2.78 24.48 -27.87
N ALA A 101 -3.83 24.12 -27.14
CA ALA A 101 -3.61 23.43 -25.84
C ALA A 101 -4.94 22.89 -25.33
N SER A 102 -5.46 21.83 -26.00
CA SER A 102 -6.33 20.93 -25.19
C SER A 102 -6.82 19.77 -26.07
N SER A 103 -5.95 18.80 -26.57
CA SER A 103 -6.24 17.78 -27.60
C SER A 103 -5.96 16.38 -27.04
N PHE A 104 -6.98 15.59 -26.31
CA PHE A 104 -6.62 14.17 -26.05
C PHE A 104 -7.91 13.33 -25.98
N GLN A 105 -8.28 12.36 -27.10
CA GLN A 105 -9.02 11.53 -26.09
C GLN A 105 -9.72 10.36 -26.78
N LEU A 106 -9.40 9.49 -27.81
CA LEU A 106 -9.88 8.12 -28.10
C LEU A 106 -8.68 7.17 -28.11
N ASN A 107 -7.51 7.27 -28.87
CA ASN A 107 -6.28 6.52 -28.60
C ASN A 107 -5.90 6.55 -27.12
N GLN A 108 -6.01 7.82 -26.59
CA GLN A 108 -5.83 7.89 -25.12
C GLN A 108 -6.86 7.01 -24.40
N MET A 109 -8.08 7.07 -24.94
CA MET A 109 -9.12 6.27 -24.25
C MET A 109 -8.83 4.78 -24.38
N LEU A 110 -8.19 4.41 -25.55
CA LEU A 110 -8.02 2.96 -25.78
C LEU A 110 -6.56 2.57 -25.58
N SER A 111 -5.71 3.68 -25.25
CA SER A 111 -4.28 3.39 -24.96
C SER A 111 -4.17 2.51 -23.72
N GLY A 112 -5.28 2.48 -23.03
CA GLY A 112 -5.26 1.58 -21.86
C GLY A 112 -5.08 0.11 -22.25
N TYR A 113 -5.34 -0.18 -23.55
CA TYR A 113 -5.10 -1.58 -23.97
C TYR A 113 -3.63 -1.77 -24.37
N LYS A 114 -3.07 -2.75 -23.82
CA LYS A 114 -1.64 -2.98 -24.18
C LYS A 114 -1.51 -3.42 -25.65
N SER A 115 -2.56 -3.95 -26.22
CA SER A 115 -2.47 -4.53 -27.58
C SER A 115 -3.01 -3.54 -28.62
N PHE A 116 -3.35 -2.33 -28.15
CA PHE A 116 -3.99 -1.37 -29.07
C PHE A 116 -2.95 -0.84 -30.06
N LEU A 117 -3.28 -0.78 -31.34
CA LEU A 117 -2.34 -0.25 -32.35
C LEU A 117 -2.83 1.10 -32.88
N GLN A 118 -4.09 1.04 -33.34
CA GLN A 118 -4.55 2.33 -33.88
C GLN A 118 -6.06 2.24 -34.19
N ALA A 119 -6.63 3.46 -34.36
CA ALA A 119 -8.05 3.54 -34.77
C ALA A 119 -8.16 4.31 -36.09
N ASN A 120 -8.98 3.78 -36.95
CA ASN A 120 -9.11 4.44 -38.27
C ASN A 120 -10.56 4.86 -38.54
N VAL A 121 -10.57 6.10 -39.17
CA VAL A 121 -11.92 6.55 -39.56
C VAL A 121 -12.14 6.19 -41.04
N LEU A 122 -13.19 5.49 -41.22
CA LEU A 122 -13.44 5.04 -42.61
C LEU A 122 -14.31 6.06 -43.36
N GLU A 123 -15.34 6.52 -42.67
CA GLU A 123 -16.18 7.50 -43.39
C GLU A 123 -17.09 8.21 -42.39
N PHE A 124 -17.69 9.38 -42.90
CA PHE A 124 -18.71 10.10 -42.12
C PHE A 124 -20.06 10.02 -42.84
N MET A 125 -21.09 9.66 -42.03
CA MET A 125 -22.41 9.51 -42.68
C MET A 125 -23.39 10.57 -42.15
N ASN A 126 -24.54 10.74 -43.02
CA ASN A 126 -25.57 11.75 -42.72
C ASN A 126 -26.44 11.30 -41.53
N GLY A 127 -26.81 12.33 -40.61
CA GLY A 127 -27.61 11.97 -39.40
C GLY A 127 -26.86 12.40 -38.13
N SER A 128 -26.63 13.80 -37.99
CA SER A 128 -25.73 14.36 -36.95
C SER A 128 -24.37 13.64 -36.93
N VAL A 129 -23.61 13.65 -38.04
CA VAL A 129 -22.30 13.09 -38.43
C VAL A 129 -22.06 11.76 -37.68
N VAL A 130 -22.43 10.69 -38.33
CA VAL A 130 -22.11 9.34 -37.81
C VAL A 130 -20.72 8.93 -38.31
N VAL A 131 -19.97 8.49 -37.28
CA VAL A 131 -18.58 8.13 -37.62
C VAL A 131 -18.51 6.59 -37.71
N ARG A 132 -17.96 6.13 -38.87
CA ARG A 132 -17.68 4.69 -39.03
C ARG A 132 -16.16 4.46 -39.10
N GLY A 133 -15.79 3.58 -38.17
CA GLY A 133 -14.33 3.40 -38.09
C GLY A 133 -13.99 1.96 -37.70
N GLU A 134 -12.60 1.73 -37.70
CA GLU A 134 -12.09 0.43 -37.19
C GLU A 134 -10.97 0.66 -36.18
N VAL A 135 -10.99 -0.33 -35.29
CA VAL A 135 -9.92 -0.27 -34.27
C VAL A 135 -9.05 -1.52 -34.42
N LEU A 136 -7.76 -1.26 -34.40
CA LEU A 136 -6.84 -2.38 -34.68
C LEU A 136 -6.06 -2.75 -33.41
N PHE A 137 -6.02 -4.07 -33.20
CA PHE A 137 -5.26 -4.56 -32.04
C PHE A 137 -4.19 -5.55 -32.52
N GLN A 138 -3.11 -5.62 -31.68
CA GLN A 138 -2.03 -6.56 -32.01
C GLN A 138 -2.54 -8.00 -31.95
N GLY A 139 -2.15 -8.89 -32.86
CA GLY A 139 -2.68 -10.28 -32.99
C GLY A 139 -2.04 -11.21 -31.97
N ASP A 140 -0.98 -10.82 -31.35
CA ASP A 140 -0.28 -11.74 -30.43
C ASP A 140 -0.87 -11.66 -29.02
N ALA A 141 -1.92 -10.75 -28.76
CA ALA A 141 -2.63 -10.66 -27.47
C ALA A 141 -4.14 -10.79 -27.72
N PRO A 142 -4.81 -11.41 -26.69
CA PRO A 142 -6.25 -11.53 -26.90
C PRO A 142 -6.91 -10.15 -27.11
N ALA A 143 -7.65 -10.10 -28.27
CA ALA A 143 -8.33 -8.83 -28.58
C ALA A 143 -9.53 -8.63 -27.64
N PRO A 144 -9.69 -7.35 -27.32
CA PRO A 144 -10.89 -7.10 -26.52
C PRO A 144 -12.18 -7.45 -27.28
N THR A 145 -13.19 -7.81 -26.47
CA THR A 145 -14.50 -8.08 -27.10
C THR A 145 -15.18 -6.77 -27.50
N SER A 146 -16.13 -6.86 -28.46
CA SER A 146 -16.87 -5.65 -28.92
C SER A 146 -17.59 -4.97 -27.75
N SER A 147 -18.13 -5.75 -26.80
CA SER A 147 -18.83 -5.17 -25.62
C SER A 147 -17.85 -4.38 -24.74
N HIS A 148 -16.63 -5.02 -24.59
CA HIS A 148 -15.61 -4.30 -23.77
C HIS A 148 -15.19 -2.99 -24.44
N LEU A 149 -15.04 -3.05 -25.77
CA LEU A 149 -14.66 -1.83 -26.51
C LEU A 149 -15.73 -0.74 -26.35
N ILE A 150 -17.00 -1.12 -26.53
CA ILE A 150 -18.11 -0.13 -26.40
C ILE A 150 -18.11 0.44 -24.98
N ARG A 151 -17.96 -0.43 -23.96
CA ARG A 151 -17.99 0.06 -22.57
C ARG A 151 -16.81 1.02 -22.32
N THR A 152 -15.68 0.73 -22.93
CA THR A 152 -14.50 1.60 -22.73
C THR A 152 -14.74 2.99 -23.32
N VAL A 153 -15.29 2.95 -24.49
CA VAL A 153 -15.50 4.26 -25.16
C VAL A 153 -16.54 5.08 -24.38
N VAL A 154 -17.55 4.42 -23.96
CA VAL A 154 -18.64 5.16 -23.24
C VAL A 154 -18.12 5.61 -21.88
N THR A 155 -17.34 4.75 -21.18
CA THR A 155 -16.82 5.13 -19.84
C THR A 155 -15.89 6.33 -19.98
N GLU A 156 -15.09 6.24 -20.91
CA GLU A 156 -14.12 7.35 -21.06
C GLU A 156 -14.81 8.63 -21.54
N ALA A 157 -15.77 8.43 -22.42
CA ALA A 157 -16.50 9.64 -22.89
C ALA A 157 -17.22 10.32 -21.73
N SER A 158 -17.67 9.55 -20.73
CA SER A 158 -18.40 10.14 -19.58
C SER A 158 -17.45 10.84 -18.62
N LYS A 159 -16.14 10.50 -18.64
CA LYS A 159 -15.15 11.08 -17.70
C LYS A 159 -14.61 12.40 -18.22
N GLY A 160 -14.90 12.75 -19.54
CA GLY A 160 -14.24 13.90 -20.22
C GLY A 160 -15.19 15.08 -20.35
N ARG A 161 -14.78 16.18 -19.66
CA ARG A 161 -14.96 17.64 -19.74
C ARG A 161 -14.72 18.15 -21.17
N SER A 162 -15.78 18.10 -22.05
CA SER A 162 -15.80 18.35 -23.52
C SER A 162 -15.05 19.63 -23.87
N ILE A 163 -13.76 19.61 -24.24
CA ILE A 163 -12.97 20.73 -24.79
C ILE A 163 -13.37 20.98 -26.24
N PHE A 164 -14.22 20.05 -26.88
CA PHE A 164 -14.68 20.29 -28.27
C PHE A 164 -16.16 20.67 -28.27
N SER A 165 -16.47 21.49 -29.41
CA SER A 165 -17.87 21.97 -29.55
C SER A 165 -18.82 20.81 -29.84
N TRP A 166 -18.21 19.53 -29.98
CA TRP A 166 -19.13 18.40 -30.24
C TRP A 166 -18.93 17.30 -29.20
N GLN A 167 -20.03 16.42 -28.96
CA GLN A 167 -20.03 15.37 -27.94
C GLN A 167 -20.45 14.04 -28.57
N LEU A 168 -19.81 13.04 -27.92
CA LEU A 168 -20.21 11.69 -28.39
C LEU A 168 -21.59 11.31 -27.80
N GLU A 169 -22.47 10.85 -28.68
CA GLU A 169 -23.77 10.32 -28.20
C GLU A 169 -23.60 8.86 -27.78
N PRO A 170 -23.71 8.58 -26.48
CA PRO A 170 -23.38 7.25 -25.92
C PRO A 170 -24.31 6.16 -26.50
N GLN A 171 -25.54 6.46 -26.82
CA GLN A 171 -26.49 5.40 -27.25
C GLN A 171 -26.22 5.01 -28.71
N SER A 172 -25.39 5.81 -29.38
CA SER A 172 -25.18 5.53 -30.81
C SER A 172 -23.93 4.66 -31.00
N VAL A 173 -23.22 4.32 -29.92
CA VAL A 173 -21.95 3.58 -30.07
C VAL A 173 -22.29 2.11 -30.34
N GLN A 174 -21.59 1.54 -31.38
CA GLN A 174 -21.85 0.12 -31.74
C GLN A 174 -20.57 -0.49 -32.31
N SER A 175 -20.55 -1.74 -32.15
CA SER A 175 -19.39 -2.48 -32.71
C SER A 175 -19.78 -3.92 -32.98
N ALA A 176 -19.55 -4.41 -34.17
CA ALA A 176 -19.73 -5.82 -34.63
C ALA A 176 -21.08 -6.35 -34.18
N GLY A 177 -22.18 -5.40 -34.24
CA GLY A 177 -23.57 -5.85 -33.96
C GLY A 177 -23.94 -5.69 -32.48
N PHE A 178 -22.94 -5.28 -31.66
CA PHE A 178 -23.26 -5.02 -30.23
C PHE A 178 -23.53 -3.54 -29.99
N SER A 179 -24.46 -3.30 -29.10
CA SER A 179 -24.81 -1.92 -28.68
C SER A 179 -25.05 -1.89 -27.16
N LEU A 180 -25.45 -0.72 -26.73
CA LEU A 180 -25.62 -0.61 -25.26
C LEU A 180 -26.79 -1.48 -24.78
N GLN A 181 -27.58 -1.98 -25.67
CA GLN A 181 -28.77 -2.76 -25.26
C GLN A 181 -28.44 -4.25 -25.15
N ASN A 182 -27.29 -4.61 -25.77
CA ASN A 182 -27.03 -6.08 -25.75
C ASN A 182 -25.56 -6.36 -25.45
N LEU A 183 -25.14 -5.66 -24.42
CA LEU A 183 -23.72 -5.84 -24.08
C LEU A 183 -23.54 -7.14 -23.27
N GLU A 184 -22.47 -7.78 -23.53
CA GLU A 184 -22.09 -8.90 -22.65
C GLU A 184 -21.68 -8.40 -21.25
N PRO A 185 -21.90 -9.32 -20.24
CA PRO A 185 -21.57 -8.90 -18.88
C PRO A 185 -20.06 -8.65 -18.70
N GLU A 186 -19.83 -7.63 -17.90
CA GLU A 186 -18.41 -7.36 -17.59
C GLU A 186 -17.87 -8.36 -16.55
N LYS A 187 -16.68 -8.85 -16.91
CA LYS A 187 -16.07 -9.85 -16.01
C LYS A 187 -14.97 -9.21 -15.16
N LEU A 188 -15.13 -9.37 -13.82
CA LEU A 188 -14.09 -8.88 -12.89
C LEU A 188 -13.52 -10.07 -12.11
N SER A 189 -12.14 -10.02 -12.13
CA SER A 189 -11.50 -11.12 -11.38
C SER A 189 -11.26 -10.72 -9.92
N ILE A 190 -11.69 -11.64 -9.05
CA ILE A 190 -11.56 -11.35 -7.60
C ILE A 190 -10.69 -12.45 -6.99
N SER A 191 -9.77 -11.96 -6.14
CA SER A 191 -8.93 -12.95 -5.41
C SER A 191 -8.86 -12.58 -3.92
N LEU A 192 -8.95 -13.67 -3.11
CA LEU A 192 -8.90 -13.41 -1.66
C LEU A 192 -8.48 -14.69 -0.93
N THR A 193 -8.00 -14.42 0.38
CA THR A 193 -7.57 -15.57 1.19
C THR A 193 -8.39 -15.61 2.50
N GLY A 194 -8.80 -16.84 2.75
CA GLY A 194 -9.59 -16.98 3.99
C GLY A 194 -9.02 -18.11 4.87
N SER A 195 -8.85 -17.79 6.20
CA SER A 195 -8.19 -18.66 7.21
C SER A 195 -9.20 -19.61 7.86
N GLN A 196 -10.55 -19.62 7.39
CA GLN A 196 -11.49 -20.43 8.20
C GLN A 196 -12.53 -21.09 7.28
N LEU A 197 -12.30 -21.12 6.04
CA LEU A 197 -13.32 -21.65 5.10
C LEU A 197 -13.05 -23.13 4.86
N GLY A 198 -12.16 -23.83 5.64
CA GLY A 198 -11.63 -25.19 5.40
C GLY A 198 -12.30 -26.21 6.32
N VAL A 199 -13.52 -25.84 7.16
CA VAL A 199 -13.88 -26.92 8.13
C VAL A 199 -15.31 -27.38 7.82
N SER A 200 -15.94 -26.96 6.49
CA SER A 200 -17.20 -27.59 6.02
C SER A 200 -17.43 -27.22 4.55
N ARG A 201 -16.73 -27.80 3.70
CA ARG A 201 -16.33 -27.67 2.28
C ARG A 201 -17.53 -27.26 1.42
N MET A 202 -18.84 -27.07 2.06
CA MET A 202 -19.85 -26.63 1.07
C MET A 202 -20.68 -25.49 1.63
N ASP A 203 -20.64 -25.16 2.94
CA ASP A 203 -21.48 -24.09 3.52
C ASP A 203 -20.73 -22.75 3.54
N PRO A 204 -19.40 -22.72 3.53
CA PRO A 204 -18.68 -21.44 3.61
C PRO A 204 -18.45 -20.83 2.23
N VAL A 205 -18.42 -21.65 1.20
CA VAL A 205 -18.22 -21.12 -0.17
C VAL A 205 -19.55 -20.54 -0.68
N GLU A 206 -20.60 -21.29 -0.40
CA GLU A 206 -21.91 -20.75 -0.81
C GLU A 206 -22.23 -19.44 -0.07
N ARG A 207 -21.86 -19.46 1.18
CA ARG A 207 -22.05 -18.20 1.93
C ARG A 207 -21.21 -17.06 1.35
N LEU A 208 -20.01 -17.41 0.96
CA LEU A 208 -19.14 -16.37 0.36
C LEU A 208 -19.77 -15.82 -0.93
N VAL A 209 -20.21 -16.78 -1.75
CA VAL A 209 -20.82 -16.33 -3.01
C VAL A 209 -22.02 -15.42 -2.72
N ARG A 210 -22.80 -15.80 -1.76
CA ARG A 210 -23.99 -14.99 -1.41
C ARG A 210 -23.58 -13.60 -0.90
N GLU A 211 -22.57 -13.60 -0.06
CA GLU A 211 -22.21 -12.29 0.56
C GLU A 211 -21.52 -11.38 -0.48
N VAL A 212 -20.74 -12.06 -1.34
CA VAL A 212 -20.08 -11.21 -2.37
C VAL A 212 -21.16 -10.63 -3.29
N THR A 213 -22.07 -11.52 -3.68
CA THR A 213 -23.14 -11.03 -4.57
C THR A 213 -23.97 -9.94 -3.88
N ALA A 214 -24.24 -10.14 -2.59
CA ALA A 214 -25.05 -9.13 -1.85
C ALA A 214 -24.27 -7.81 -1.70
N ALA A 215 -23.02 -7.92 -1.48
CA ALA A 215 -22.23 -6.69 -1.24
C ALA A 215 -22.15 -5.84 -2.52
N VAL A 216 -22.05 -6.50 -3.62
CA VAL A 216 -21.81 -5.73 -4.87
C VAL A 216 -23.16 -5.35 -5.49
N SER A 217 -24.18 -6.10 -5.10
CA SER A 217 -25.49 -5.83 -5.71
C SER A 217 -26.02 -4.47 -5.27
N ALA A 218 -25.40 -3.93 -4.23
CA ALA A 218 -25.81 -2.56 -3.81
C ALA A 218 -25.32 -1.51 -4.83
N LEU A 219 -24.32 -1.90 -5.61
CA LEU A 219 -23.74 -0.89 -6.53
C LEU A 219 -24.10 -1.22 -7.98
N TYR A 220 -24.07 -2.51 -8.30
CA TYR A 220 -24.31 -2.91 -9.70
C TYR A 220 -25.23 -4.13 -9.72
N HIS A 221 -25.87 -4.30 -10.96
CA HIS A 221 -26.64 -5.56 -11.14
C HIS A 221 -25.69 -6.73 -11.41
N VAL A 222 -25.76 -7.73 -10.43
CA VAL A 222 -24.81 -8.86 -10.51
C VAL A 222 -25.50 -10.04 -11.21
N ARG A 223 -24.91 -10.48 -12.25
CA ARG A 223 -25.46 -11.67 -12.92
C ARG A 223 -25.12 -12.95 -12.14
N ASN A 224 -23.81 -12.98 -11.93
CA ASN A 224 -23.43 -14.15 -11.11
C ASN A 224 -21.97 -14.01 -10.67
N PHE A 225 -21.71 -14.78 -9.64
CA PHE A 225 -20.32 -14.89 -9.15
C PHE A 225 -19.92 -16.36 -9.09
N THR A 226 -18.75 -16.57 -9.82
CA THR A 226 -18.33 -17.99 -9.83
C THR A 226 -16.90 -18.09 -9.30
N ILE A 227 -16.73 -19.21 -8.63
CA ILE A 227 -15.38 -19.43 -8.10
C ILE A 227 -14.58 -20.26 -9.12
N SER A 228 -13.49 -19.66 -9.54
CA SER A 228 -12.70 -20.33 -10.59
C SER A 228 -11.65 -21.27 -9.98
N GLN A 229 -11.14 -20.84 -8.83
CA GLN A 229 -10.03 -21.67 -8.30
C GLN A 229 -10.02 -21.58 -6.77
N LEU A 230 -9.71 -22.88 -6.17
CA LEU A 230 -9.50 -22.94 -4.70
C LEU A 230 -8.15 -23.63 -4.42
N ARG A 231 -7.34 -22.84 -3.74
CA ARG A 231 -6.01 -23.41 -3.48
C ARG A 231 -5.74 -23.38 -1.98
N ASP A 232 -5.24 -24.60 -1.50
CA ASP A 232 -4.93 -24.71 -0.06
C ASP A 232 -3.46 -24.35 0.20
N LEU A 233 -3.29 -23.34 1.09
CA LEU A 233 -1.91 -22.89 1.37
C LEU A 233 -1.54 -23.24 2.80
N GLY A 234 -1.78 -24.53 3.22
CA GLY A 234 -1.21 -24.97 4.52
C GLY A 234 -1.84 -24.22 5.70
N GLY A 235 -3.25 -24.01 5.65
CA GLY A 235 -3.98 -23.39 6.78
C GLY A 235 -4.80 -22.19 6.33
N ASN A 236 -4.48 -21.61 5.08
CA ASN A 236 -5.31 -20.58 4.42
C ASN A 236 -5.73 -21.03 3.02
N MET A 237 -6.98 -20.70 2.75
CA MET A 237 -7.49 -21.06 1.41
C MET A 237 -7.53 -19.83 0.50
N GLU A 238 -6.72 -20.00 -0.53
CA GLU A 238 -6.83 -18.94 -1.56
C GLU A 238 -8.01 -19.19 -2.50
N ILE A 239 -8.81 -18.11 -2.65
CA ILE A 239 -10.01 -18.24 -3.50
C ILE A 239 -9.93 -17.22 -4.64
N THR A 240 -10.07 -17.76 -5.81
CA THR A 240 -10.19 -16.86 -6.98
C THR A 240 -11.54 -17.08 -7.68
N GLY A 241 -12.13 -15.89 -7.95
CA GLY A 241 -13.47 -15.99 -8.57
C GLY A 241 -13.68 -14.90 -9.62
N ASP A 242 -14.74 -15.24 -10.41
CA ASP A 242 -15.08 -14.23 -11.43
C ASP A 242 -16.50 -13.66 -11.20
N LEU A 243 -16.44 -12.32 -11.16
CA LEU A 243 -17.71 -11.60 -10.95
C LEU A 243 -18.19 -11.02 -12.28
N TYR A 244 -19.49 -11.42 -12.58
CA TYR A 244 -20.07 -10.92 -13.85
C TYR A 244 -21.13 -9.85 -13.57
N LEU A 245 -20.88 -8.65 -14.19
CA LEU A 245 -21.76 -7.51 -13.89
C LEU A 245 -22.40 -7.02 -15.18
N ASP A 246 -23.74 -6.70 -15.03
CA ASP A 246 -24.39 -6.02 -16.18
C ASP A 246 -24.23 -4.51 -16.07
N THR A 247 -23.21 -4.05 -16.86
CA THR A 247 -22.98 -2.60 -16.77
C THR A 247 -22.80 -2.03 -18.18
N VAL A 248 -23.21 -0.77 -18.19
CA VAL A 248 -23.06 -0.10 -19.50
C VAL A 248 -21.70 0.61 -19.56
N VAL A 249 -21.15 0.97 -18.36
CA VAL A 249 -19.77 1.50 -18.29
C VAL A 249 -18.95 0.59 -17.37
N HIS A 250 -17.55 0.80 -17.54
CA HIS A 250 -16.71 -0.04 -16.66
C HIS A 250 -16.97 0.25 -15.19
N ALA A 251 -17.09 -0.94 -14.47
CA ALA A 251 -17.31 -0.79 -13.02
C ALA A 251 -16.08 -0.15 -12.35
N ASP A 252 -16.41 0.73 -11.43
CA ASP A 252 -15.31 1.34 -10.66
C ASP A 252 -14.73 0.34 -9.64
N ILE A 253 -13.46 0.08 -9.92
CA ILE A 253 -12.82 -0.99 -9.14
C ILE A 253 -12.72 -0.57 -7.67
N THR A 254 -12.53 0.70 -7.44
CA THR A 254 -12.40 1.18 -6.05
C THR A 254 -13.73 1.04 -5.30
N GLU A 255 -14.80 1.32 -5.98
CA GLU A 255 -16.13 1.20 -5.33
C GLU A 255 -16.45 -0.28 -5.03
N VAL A 256 -16.04 -1.07 -6.02
CA VAL A 256 -16.34 -2.50 -5.79
C VAL A 256 -15.50 -2.99 -4.60
N LEU A 257 -14.23 -2.68 -4.59
CA LEU A 257 -13.39 -3.10 -3.44
C LEU A 257 -13.96 -2.58 -2.13
N GLU A 258 -14.49 -1.38 -2.18
CA GLU A 258 -15.10 -0.82 -0.95
C GLU A 258 -16.35 -1.61 -0.55
N ALA A 259 -17.07 -1.91 -1.46
CA ALA A 259 -18.30 -2.66 -1.13
C ALA A 259 -17.95 -4.05 -0.56
N LEU A 260 -16.84 -4.54 -0.98
CA LEU A 260 -16.50 -5.92 -0.54
C LEU A 260 -15.87 -5.90 0.86
N THR A 261 -15.63 -4.73 1.41
CA THR A 261 -15.13 -4.67 2.81
C THR A 261 -16.18 -5.19 3.79
N THR A 262 -17.37 -5.31 3.37
CA THR A 262 -18.42 -5.84 4.27
C THR A 262 -18.21 -7.33 4.52
N LEU A 263 -17.23 -7.84 3.77
CA LEU A 263 -16.98 -9.27 3.96
C LEU A 263 -16.12 -9.50 5.21
N SER A 264 -15.79 -8.48 5.88
CA SER A 264 -14.95 -8.62 7.09
C SER A 264 -15.58 -9.59 8.09
N GLY A 265 -16.79 -9.91 7.98
CA GLY A 265 -17.49 -10.77 8.95
C GLY A 265 -17.29 -12.26 8.66
N LEU A 266 -16.57 -12.58 7.57
CA LEU A 266 -16.45 -13.99 7.15
C LEU A 266 -15.00 -14.45 7.33
N SER A 267 -14.34 -13.96 8.48
CA SER A 267 -12.94 -14.30 8.82
C SER A 267 -12.04 -14.30 7.59
N LEU A 268 -12.21 -13.33 6.72
CA LEU A 268 -11.37 -13.22 5.51
C LEU A 268 -10.25 -12.20 5.75
N ASP A 269 -9.11 -12.58 5.10
CA ASP A 269 -8.01 -11.60 5.13
C ASP A 269 -8.20 -10.51 4.06
N LEU A 270 -8.74 -9.39 4.51
CA LEU A 270 -9.11 -8.34 3.54
C LEU A 270 -7.85 -7.70 2.94
N SER A 271 -6.69 -7.90 3.58
CA SER A 271 -5.45 -7.36 2.97
C SER A 271 -5.11 -8.09 1.67
N SER A 272 -5.59 -9.31 1.56
CA SER A 272 -5.28 -10.07 0.33
C SER A 272 -6.36 -9.88 -0.73
N LEU A 273 -7.46 -9.16 -0.36
CA LEU A 273 -8.55 -8.97 -1.34
C LEU A 273 -8.09 -8.08 -2.51
N SER A 274 -8.30 -8.64 -3.70
CA SER A 274 -7.93 -7.85 -4.90
C SER A 274 -8.99 -8.03 -5.99
N VAL A 275 -9.21 -6.93 -6.67
CA VAL A 275 -10.13 -6.96 -7.82
C VAL A 275 -9.35 -6.50 -9.06
N GLU A 276 -9.21 -7.41 -10.06
CA GLU A 276 -8.44 -7.18 -11.31
C GLU A 276 -7.00 -6.79 -10.99
N GLY A 277 -6.56 -7.38 -9.81
CA GLY A 277 -5.13 -7.16 -9.48
C GLY A 277 -4.94 -5.95 -8.57
N SER A 278 -6.06 -5.10 -8.50
CA SER A 278 -5.91 -3.92 -7.61
C SER A 278 -6.33 -4.28 -6.17
N LYS A 279 -5.57 -3.66 -5.18
CA LYS A 279 -5.83 -4.03 -3.77
C LYS A 279 -6.32 -2.80 -3.00
N LEU A 280 -6.95 -3.18 -1.89
CA LEU A 280 -7.45 -2.09 -1.02
C LEU A 280 -6.30 -1.48 -0.22
N GLY A 281 -6.19 -0.15 -0.29
CA GLY A 281 -5.16 0.49 0.57
C GLY A 281 -5.44 0.28 2.07
N VAL A 282 -4.80 -0.73 2.66
CA VAL A 282 -5.10 -1.00 4.08
C VAL A 282 -3.80 -0.89 4.87
N HIS A 283 -4.00 -0.54 6.15
CA HIS A 283 -2.84 -0.49 7.07
C HIS A 283 -3.05 -1.53 8.17
N GLU A 284 -1.89 -2.29 8.38
CA GLU A 284 -1.99 -3.39 9.38
C GLU A 284 -1.09 -3.08 10.58
N TYR A 285 -1.74 -3.20 11.77
CA TYR A 285 -0.94 -3.04 13.01
C TYR A 285 -0.85 -4.39 13.72
N PRO A 286 0.43 -4.82 13.96
CA PRO A 286 0.54 -6.04 14.76
C PRO A 286 0.00 -5.82 16.19
N LEU A 287 -0.75 -6.85 16.61
CA LEU A 287 -1.40 -6.77 17.94
C LEU A 287 -0.93 -7.95 18.79
N SER A 288 -0.54 -7.61 20.09
CA SER A 288 -0.16 -8.69 21.00
C SER A 288 -0.61 -8.37 22.43
N PHE A 289 -1.10 -9.44 23.09
CA PHE A 289 -1.49 -9.23 24.50
C PHE A 289 -1.65 -10.57 25.19
N VAL A 290 -1.60 -10.47 26.53
CA VAL A 290 -1.69 -11.72 27.33
C VAL A 290 -3.11 -11.87 27.89
N VAL A 291 -3.58 -13.16 27.67
CA VAL A 291 -4.91 -13.48 28.25
C VAL A 291 -4.70 -14.17 29.60
N THR A 292 -5.43 -13.65 30.69
CA THR A 292 -5.07 -14.10 32.06
C THR A 292 -6.09 -15.12 32.55
N ASN A 293 -7.21 -15.19 31.93
CA ASN A 293 -8.25 -16.08 32.51
C ASN A 293 -8.35 -17.36 31.67
N ARG A 294 -7.39 -17.65 30.83
CA ARG A 294 -7.36 -18.89 30.04
C ARG A 294 -5.96 -19.49 30.07
N HIS A 295 -5.94 -20.89 29.92
CA HIS A 295 -4.60 -21.52 29.94
C HIS A 295 -4.24 -22.02 28.54
N PHE A 296 -2.89 -22.00 28.41
CA PHE A 296 -2.41 -22.43 27.08
C PHE A 296 -2.57 -23.96 26.96
N SER A 297 -3.12 -24.34 25.81
CA SER A 297 -3.20 -25.78 25.47
C SER A 297 -2.47 -26.03 24.14
N GLN A 298 -1.89 -27.22 24.01
CA GLN A 298 -1.13 -27.55 22.78
C GLN A 298 -2.04 -27.54 21.54
N LYS A 299 -3.33 -27.71 21.77
CA LYS A 299 -4.29 -27.70 20.64
C LYS A 299 -4.44 -26.30 20.04
N LEU A 300 -4.01 -25.31 20.82
CA LEU A 300 -4.12 -23.92 20.33
C LEU A 300 -2.99 -23.59 19.36
N GLN A 301 -2.01 -24.44 19.31
CA GLN A 301 -0.89 -24.18 18.37
C GLN A 301 -1.27 -24.58 16.94
N ASP A 302 -2.23 -25.50 16.98
CA ASP A 302 -2.68 -25.94 15.64
C ASP A 302 -3.86 -25.09 15.15
N PRO A 303 -3.72 -24.30 14.01
CA PRO A 303 -4.76 -23.39 13.48
C PRO A 303 -5.97 -24.17 12.95
N LEU A 304 -5.83 -25.47 12.91
CA LEU A 304 -6.97 -26.23 12.34
C LEU A 304 -7.86 -26.80 13.43
N THR A 305 -7.43 -26.62 14.63
CA THR A 305 -8.26 -27.17 15.72
C THR A 305 -9.42 -26.22 16.06
N ASP A 306 -10.53 -26.86 16.52
CA ASP A 306 -11.72 -26.05 16.88
C ASP A 306 -11.41 -25.10 18.04
N GLU A 307 -10.56 -25.53 18.89
CA GLU A 307 -10.23 -24.64 20.04
C GLU A 307 -9.51 -23.37 19.56
N HIS A 308 -8.55 -23.52 18.69
CA HIS A 308 -7.89 -22.31 18.12
C HIS A 308 -8.89 -21.42 17.40
N HIS A 309 -9.80 -22.04 16.76
CA HIS A 309 -10.75 -21.23 15.95
C HIS A 309 -11.73 -20.48 16.85
N ASN A 310 -12.26 -21.17 17.79
CA ASN A 310 -13.26 -20.53 18.67
C ASN A 310 -12.66 -19.38 19.48
N LEU A 311 -11.47 -19.67 19.97
CA LEU A 311 -10.85 -18.59 20.77
C LEU A 311 -10.43 -17.41 19.88
N SER A 312 -9.82 -17.69 18.71
CA SER A 312 -9.45 -16.59 17.78
C SER A 312 -10.67 -15.74 17.40
N ARG A 313 -11.79 -16.43 17.20
CA ARG A 313 -13.03 -15.69 16.84
C ARG A 313 -13.52 -14.84 18.01
N ASP A 314 -13.59 -15.44 19.21
CA ASP A 314 -14.09 -14.68 20.38
C ASP A 314 -13.20 -13.47 20.68
N LEU A 315 -11.90 -13.69 20.52
CA LEU A 315 -10.97 -12.55 20.78
C LEU A 315 -11.10 -11.50 19.68
N GLY A 316 -11.16 -11.98 18.47
CA GLY A 316 -11.38 -11.04 17.36
C GLY A 316 -12.64 -10.19 17.56
N ASP A 317 -13.72 -10.82 18.02
CA ASP A 317 -14.98 -10.08 18.24
C ASP A 317 -14.83 -9.05 19.36
N ALA A 318 -14.07 -9.48 20.35
CA ALA A 318 -13.86 -8.52 21.46
C ALA A 318 -13.09 -7.29 20.99
N VAL A 319 -12.09 -7.55 20.16
CA VAL A 319 -11.29 -6.41 19.69
C VAL A 319 -12.15 -5.55 18.74
N VAL A 320 -12.99 -6.20 17.97
CA VAL A 320 -13.86 -5.43 17.06
C VAL A 320 -14.81 -4.55 17.89
N ARG A 321 -15.29 -5.09 18.95
CA ARG A 321 -16.18 -4.28 19.80
C ARG A 321 -15.41 -3.11 20.43
N ALA A 322 -14.19 -3.42 20.74
CA ALA A 322 -13.41 -2.35 21.39
C ALA A 322 -13.09 -1.22 20.40
N LEU A 323 -12.98 -1.54 19.18
CA LEU A 323 -12.56 -0.49 18.23
C LEU A 323 -13.73 -0.10 17.34
N ARG A 324 -14.90 -0.24 17.81
CA ARG A 324 -16.10 0.00 16.99
C ARG A 324 -16.25 1.48 16.66
N ASP A 325 -15.54 2.30 17.43
CA ASP A 325 -15.73 3.75 17.25
C ASP A 325 -14.91 4.27 16.07
N TYR A 326 -14.13 3.36 15.53
CA TYR A 326 -13.35 3.81 14.35
C TYR A 326 -14.05 3.33 13.07
N PRO A 327 -14.48 4.28 12.26
CA PRO A 327 -15.16 3.92 11.01
C PRO A 327 -14.21 3.26 10.00
N THR A 328 -12.95 3.54 10.20
CA THR A 328 -11.96 3.02 9.22
C THR A 328 -11.48 1.63 9.63
N PHE A 329 -12.03 1.14 10.74
CA PHE A 329 -11.61 -0.19 11.23
C PHE A 329 -12.34 -1.26 10.41
N LEU A 330 -11.57 -2.23 9.96
CA LEU A 330 -12.19 -3.26 9.08
C LEU A 330 -12.32 -4.57 9.85
N THR A 331 -11.13 -4.99 10.37
CA THR A 331 -11.27 -6.28 11.08
C THR A 331 -10.00 -6.53 11.92
N ALA A 332 -10.14 -7.53 12.85
CA ALA A 332 -8.99 -8.01 13.65
C ALA A 332 -8.82 -9.52 13.48
N ILE A 333 -7.50 -9.84 13.11
CA ILE A 333 -7.25 -11.28 12.89
C ILE A 333 -6.24 -11.77 13.94
N ILE A 334 -6.72 -12.90 14.57
CA ILE A 334 -5.79 -13.50 15.54
C ILE A 334 -5.06 -14.67 14.86
N LYS A 335 -3.67 -14.56 14.87
CA LYS A 335 -2.90 -15.51 14.03
C LYS A 335 -2.33 -16.65 14.88
N GLU A 336 -1.90 -16.25 16.07
CA GLU A 336 -1.14 -17.31 16.77
C GLU A 336 -1.29 -17.13 18.28
N PHE A 337 -1.07 -18.43 18.89
CA PHE A 337 -1.09 -18.43 20.37
C PHE A 337 0.22 -19.04 20.89
N LEU A 338 0.89 -18.30 21.82
CA LEU A 338 2.19 -18.80 22.31
C LEU A 338 2.07 -19.16 23.80
N PRO A 339 3.05 -20.10 24.19
CA PRO A 339 3.08 -20.55 25.60
C PRO A 339 3.78 -19.53 26.50
N GLY A 340 3.51 -19.54 27.95
CA GLY A 340 4.15 -18.55 28.86
C GLY A 340 3.17 -17.45 29.28
N SER A 341 1.80 -17.96 29.66
CA SER A 341 0.59 -17.16 29.96
C SER A 341 -0.11 -16.73 28.66
N LEU A 342 -0.84 -17.68 28.06
CA LEU A 342 -1.52 -17.59 26.75
C LEU A 342 -1.37 -16.20 26.12
N ILE A 343 -0.25 -16.11 25.30
CA ILE A 343 0.02 -14.85 24.56
C ILE A 343 -0.64 -14.94 23.18
N CYS A 344 -1.30 -13.81 22.94
CA CYS A 344 -2.02 -13.79 21.65
C CYS A 344 -1.34 -12.80 20.69
N HIS A 345 -1.17 -13.32 19.43
CA HIS A 345 -0.63 -12.44 18.37
C HIS A 345 -1.61 -12.34 17.21
N GLY A 346 -1.77 -11.09 16.83
CA GLY A 346 -2.70 -10.88 15.72
C GLY A 346 -2.45 -9.54 15.03
N ASN A 347 -3.42 -9.26 14.13
CA ASN A 347 -3.32 -7.97 13.42
C ASN A 347 -4.68 -7.25 13.41
N VAL A 348 -4.47 -5.92 13.53
CA VAL A 348 -5.70 -5.10 13.33
C VAL A 348 -5.53 -4.33 12.02
N ILE A 349 -6.63 -4.33 11.26
CA ILE A 349 -6.50 -3.77 9.90
C ILE A 349 -7.46 -2.59 9.76
N PHE A 350 -6.81 -1.43 9.20
CA PHE A 350 -7.61 -0.21 9.01
C PHE A 350 -7.56 0.21 7.53
N ARG A 351 -8.63 0.87 7.23
CA ARG A 351 -8.61 1.56 5.92
C ARG A 351 -7.88 2.90 6.01
N HIS A 352 -7.40 3.30 4.77
CA HIS A 352 -6.81 4.66 4.77
C HIS A 352 -7.90 5.73 4.67
N PRO A 353 -7.63 6.77 5.58
CA PRO A 353 -6.48 7.04 6.47
C PRO A 353 -6.64 6.34 7.83
N ALA A 354 -5.46 5.64 8.28
CA ALA A 354 -5.53 4.83 9.52
C ALA A 354 -5.09 5.68 10.72
N PRO A 355 -5.72 5.41 11.85
CA PRO A 355 -5.27 6.10 13.07
C PRO A 355 -3.85 5.68 13.46
N THR A 356 -3.24 6.52 14.32
CA THR A 356 -1.87 6.17 14.77
C THR A 356 -1.92 4.98 15.75
N SER A 357 -0.80 4.20 15.77
CA SER A 357 -0.74 2.98 16.62
C SER A 357 -0.96 3.33 18.10
N VAL A 358 -0.60 4.53 18.52
CA VAL A 358 -0.76 4.92 19.93
C VAL A 358 -2.25 5.16 20.24
N GLU A 359 -2.90 5.75 19.25
CA GLU A 359 -4.34 5.98 19.48
C GLU A 359 -5.10 4.66 19.60
N VAL A 360 -4.73 3.76 18.75
CA VAL A 360 -5.42 2.45 18.80
C VAL A 360 -5.10 1.76 20.13
N LEU A 361 -3.84 1.80 20.54
CA LEU A 361 -3.46 1.17 21.81
C LEU A 361 -4.22 1.80 22.99
N LYS A 362 -4.32 3.09 23.00
CA LYS A 362 -5.04 3.76 24.12
C LYS A 362 -6.50 3.34 24.15
N THR A 363 -7.02 3.24 22.97
CA THR A 363 -8.44 2.83 22.94
C THR A 363 -8.61 1.40 23.45
N LEU A 364 -7.74 0.54 23.08
CA LEU A 364 -7.87 -0.85 23.54
C LEU A 364 -7.67 -0.94 25.06
N VAL A 365 -6.76 -0.19 25.55
CA VAL A 365 -6.50 -0.22 27.00
C VAL A 365 -7.71 0.36 27.74
N ARG A 366 -8.29 1.38 27.17
CA ARG A 366 -9.46 1.99 27.84
C ARG A 366 -10.66 1.04 27.81
N SER A 367 -10.63 0.19 26.85
CA SER A 367 -11.78 -0.73 26.72
C SER A 367 -11.66 -1.89 27.72
N VAL A 368 -10.51 -1.97 28.37
CA VAL A 368 -10.38 -3.03 29.40
C VAL A 368 -11.02 -2.54 30.70
N GLY A 369 -12.14 -3.21 31.05
CA GLY A 369 -12.93 -2.81 32.23
C GLY A 369 -12.19 -3.09 33.54
N PRO A 370 -12.76 -2.69 34.63
CA PRO A 370 -12.15 -2.90 35.96
C PRO A 370 -11.93 -4.39 36.27
N ASN A 371 -12.71 -5.24 35.56
CA ASN A 371 -12.50 -6.70 35.81
C ASN A 371 -11.49 -7.28 34.82
N GLN A 372 -10.82 -6.39 34.17
CA GLN A 372 -9.79 -6.77 33.17
C GLN A 372 -10.43 -7.45 31.95
N ALA A 373 -11.69 -7.26 31.88
CA ALA A 373 -12.38 -7.84 30.71
C ALA A 373 -12.25 -6.89 29.50
N LEU A 374 -11.93 -7.48 28.35
CA LEU A 374 -11.73 -6.67 27.12
C LEU A 374 -13.11 -6.37 26.50
N ALA A 375 -13.39 -5.07 26.46
CA ALA A 375 -14.63 -4.53 25.84
C ALA A 375 -15.87 -5.25 26.37
N GLY A 376 -15.85 -5.65 27.72
CA GLY A 376 -17.07 -6.23 28.34
C GLY A 376 -17.26 -7.71 28.01
N SER A 377 -16.20 -8.24 27.43
CA SER A 377 -16.29 -9.67 27.08
C SER A 377 -15.85 -10.53 28.28
N ASP A 378 -15.95 -11.91 28.08
CA ASP A 378 -15.55 -12.83 29.16
C ASP A 378 -14.04 -13.10 29.13
N ILE A 379 -13.37 -12.31 28.26
CA ILE A 379 -11.91 -12.56 28.14
C ILE A 379 -11.17 -11.45 28.91
N GLN A 380 -10.30 -12.01 29.83
CA GLN A 380 -9.55 -11.05 30.66
C GLN A 380 -8.13 -10.91 30.11
N VAL A 381 -7.78 -9.54 29.97
CA VAL A 381 -6.45 -9.29 29.36
C VAL A 381 -5.64 -8.39 30.30
N ASP A 382 -4.34 -8.69 30.29
CA ASP A 382 -3.43 -7.79 31.02
C ASP A 382 -3.18 -6.50 30.23
N PRO A 383 -3.64 -5.35 30.78
CA PRO A 383 -3.57 -4.08 30.04
C PRO A 383 -2.12 -3.66 29.76
N HIS A 384 -1.20 -4.06 30.58
CA HIS A 384 0.19 -3.61 30.39
C HIS A 384 0.92 -4.50 29.38
N SER A 385 0.34 -5.61 29.08
CA SER A 385 0.96 -6.49 28.08
C SER A 385 0.45 -6.16 26.67
N LEU A 386 -0.48 -5.20 26.52
CA LEU A 386 -1.05 -4.89 25.20
C LEU A 386 -0.07 -4.07 24.37
N SER A 387 0.07 -4.54 23.14
CA SER A 387 0.97 -3.81 22.23
C SER A 387 0.36 -3.78 20.83
N VAL A 388 0.38 -2.57 20.27
CA VAL A 388 -0.09 -2.40 18.89
C VAL A 388 1.04 -1.76 18.07
N GLY A 389 1.47 -2.53 17.00
CA GLY A 389 2.63 -2.04 16.22
C GLY A 389 3.89 -2.04 17.09
N GLU A 390 4.55 -0.85 17.17
CA GLU A 390 5.77 -0.75 18.02
C GLU A 390 5.45 -0.01 19.32
N ASP A 391 4.21 0.17 19.56
CA ASP A 391 3.88 1.01 20.73
C ASP A 391 3.38 0.12 21.87
N THR A 392 3.89 0.30 23.07
CA THR A 392 3.45 -0.43 24.29
C THR A 392 3.25 0.58 25.42
N LEU A 393 2.38 0.22 26.35
CA LEU A 393 2.17 1.12 27.51
C LEU A 393 3.46 1.20 28.34
N ASP A 394 4.02 2.38 28.44
CA ASP A 394 5.24 2.59 29.25
C ASP A 394 5.12 1.89 30.61
N LEU A 395 5.82 0.78 30.79
CA LEU A 395 5.88 0.14 32.13
C LEU A 395 6.47 1.11 33.15
N PRO A 396 5.78 1.44 34.28
CA PRO A 396 6.53 2.18 35.31
C PRO A 396 7.91 1.57 35.57
N ARG A 397 8.96 2.13 34.97
CA ARG A 397 10.35 1.76 35.30
C ARG A 397 10.44 1.21 36.74
N PRO A 398 10.68 -0.12 36.87
CA PRO A 398 10.93 -0.57 38.25
C PRO A 398 11.77 0.45 39.04
N GLN A 399 11.22 1.44 39.76
CA GLN A 399 12.02 2.20 40.76
C GLN A 399 13.23 1.39 41.22
N LEU A 400 14.31 1.31 40.44
CA LEU A 400 15.60 0.83 40.99
C LEU A 400 15.72 1.16 42.48
N GLY A 401 14.92 0.61 43.34
CA GLY A 401 15.18 0.55 44.79
C GLY A 401 16.67 0.69 45.11
N PHE A 402 17.05 1.93 45.51
CA PHE A 402 18.38 2.17 46.14
C PHE A 402 18.99 0.85 46.61
N PRO A 403 20.13 0.32 45.98
CA PRO A 403 20.79 -0.93 46.40
C PRO A 403 21.13 -0.92 47.90
N ALA A 404 20.31 -1.42 48.76
CA ALA A 404 20.56 -1.65 50.20
C ALA A 404 22.07 -1.62 50.52
N TYR A 405 22.92 -1.71 49.45
CA TYR A 405 24.36 -1.64 49.78
C TYR A 405 24.85 -0.19 49.79
N GLY A 406 24.04 0.63 49.08
CA GLY A 406 24.41 2.07 49.06
C GLY A 406 24.17 2.75 50.41
N VAL A 407 23.17 2.28 51.12
CA VAL A 407 22.87 2.85 52.46
C VAL A 407 23.83 2.26 53.50
N ALA A 408 24.25 1.03 53.29
CA ALA A 408 25.22 0.41 54.22
C ALA A 408 26.61 1.04 54.07
N ILE A 409 26.93 1.45 52.84
CA ILE A 409 28.28 2.03 52.60
C ILE A 409 28.31 3.47 53.14
N MET A 410 27.09 4.14 53.04
CA MET A 410 27.06 5.51 53.58
C MET A 410 27.06 5.49 55.11
N ALA A 411 26.47 4.49 55.68
CA ALA A 411 26.42 4.41 57.16
C ALA A 411 27.78 3.98 57.71
N ILE A 412 28.38 3.01 56.99
CA ILE A 412 29.70 2.56 57.47
C ILE A 412 30.74 3.66 57.23
N GLY A 413 30.64 4.30 56.09
CA GLY A 413 31.55 5.43 55.83
C GLY A 413 31.36 6.60 56.81
N GLY A 414 30.16 6.87 57.15
CA GLY A 414 29.89 7.95 58.15
C GLY A 414 30.37 7.56 59.54
N LEU A 415 30.25 6.33 59.88
CA LEU A 415 30.70 5.89 61.21
C LEU A 415 32.24 5.90 61.29
N CYS A 416 32.87 5.64 60.19
CA CYS A 416 34.35 5.65 60.20
C CYS A 416 34.89 7.08 60.27
N ILE A 417 34.15 7.98 59.74
CA ILE A 417 34.62 9.39 59.78
C ILE A 417 34.45 9.94 61.20
N ILE A 418 33.44 9.37 61.86
CA ILE A 418 33.23 9.91 63.22
C ILE A 418 34.15 9.17 64.20
N ALA A 419 34.38 7.90 63.95
CA ALA A 419 35.12 7.09 64.93
C ALA A 419 36.64 7.36 64.79
N ALA A 420 37.10 7.80 63.66
CA ALA A 420 38.54 8.03 63.42
C ALA A 420 39.05 9.24 64.21
N PRO A 421 38.28 10.27 64.39
CA PRO A 421 38.82 11.38 65.21
C PRO A 421 38.70 11.07 66.71
N VAL A 422 37.72 10.26 67.04
CA VAL A 422 37.57 9.89 68.47
C VAL A 422 38.69 8.93 68.88
N VAL A 423 39.01 8.01 68.05
CA VAL A 423 40.12 7.10 68.34
C VAL A 423 41.46 7.86 68.30
N LEU A 424 41.65 8.78 67.42
CA LEU A 424 42.87 9.62 67.36
C LEU A 424 42.99 10.51 68.60
N VAL A 425 41.92 10.95 69.15
CA VAL A 425 41.99 11.78 70.38
C VAL A 425 42.18 10.85 71.60
N CYS A 426 41.64 9.64 71.53
CA CYS A 426 41.81 8.71 72.66
C CYS A 426 43.22 8.09 72.62
N LEU A 427 43.78 7.83 71.45
CA LEU A 427 45.18 7.33 71.39
C LEU A 427 46.19 8.45 71.60
N GLY A 428 45.83 9.69 71.27
CA GLY A 428 46.71 10.84 71.55
C GLY A 428 46.77 11.17 73.05
N THR A 429 45.84 10.69 73.86
CA THR A 429 45.88 10.94 75.32
C THR A 429 46.56 9.77 76.04
N LYS A 430 46.87 8.64 75.28
CA LYS A 430 47.63 7.54 75.94
C LYS A 430 49.10 7.56 75.49
N ARG A 431 49.50 8.43 74.52
CA ARG A 431 50.92 8.56 74.13
C ARG A 431 51.53 9.84 74.74
N GLN A 432 50.86 10.56 75.70
CA GLN A 432 51.46 11.68 76.45
C GLN A 432 51.57 11.33 77.93
N GLY A 433 51.36 9.99 78.37
CA GLY A 433 51.72 9.54 79.73
C GLY A 433 52.81 8.47 79.70
N TRP A 434 53.60 8.26 78.61
CA TRP A 434 54.75 7.33 78.61
C TRP A 434 55.96 8.01 78.00
N GLN A 435 56.04 9.44 77.93
CA GLN A 435 57.31 10.07 77.51
C GLN A 435 57.90 10.87 78.68
N ASP A 436 57.83 10.32 80.04
CA ASP A 436 58.79 10.83 81.05
C ASP A 436 59.59 9.66 81.62
N GLY A 437 60.35 8.92 80.86
CA GLY A 437 61.54 8.32 81.53
C GLY A 437 62.44 7.64 80.49
N ARG A 438 62.90 8.39 79.56
CA ARG A 438 64.11 8.01 78.77
C ARG A 438 65.37 8.43 79.52
N ALA A 439 66.00 7.55 80.31
CA ALA A 439 67.45 7.68 80.02
C ALA A 439 68.22 6.71 80.92
N LEU A 440 68.50 5.46 80.50
CA LEU A 440 69.94 5.18 80.74
C LEU A 440 70.14 3.67 80.91
N TRP A 441 70.48 2.87 79.91
CA TRP A 441 71.65 1.96 79.88
C TRP A 441 71.54 1.04 78.66
N ASP A 442 72.43 1.20 77.81
CA ASP A 442 73.53 0.57 77.05
C ASP A 442 73.84 -0.84 77.58
N ARG A 443 73.76 -1.96 76.75
CA ARG A 443 74.83 -2.91 76.38
C ARG A 443 74.25 -4.34 76.36
N ARG A 444 74.23 -5.04 75.20
CA ARG A 444 75.01 -6.17 74.64
C ARG A 444 74.04 -7.24 74.12
N ASP A 445 74.07 -7.59 72.83
CA ASP A 445 74.01 -8.50 71.67
C ASP A 445 73.76 -9.94 72.09
N PRO A 446 73.37 -10.98 71.01
CA PRO A 446 73.43 -11.35 69.59
C PRO A 446 72.31 -12.33 69.21
N GLU A 447 71.89 -12.17 67.90
CA GLU A 447 71.96 -13.01 66.67
C GLU A 447 70.70 -13.87 66.54
N VAL A 448 69.91 -13.75 65.48
CA VAL A 448 69.66 -14.66 64.33
C VAL A 448 68.16 -14.63 64.03
N GLY A 449 67.74 -14.00 62.86
CA GLY A 449 67.05 -14.64 61.70
C GLY A 449 66.14 -13.64 61.00
N ILE A 450 66.60 -12.95 59.95
CA ILE A 450 65.88 -12.12 58.95
C ILE A 450 65.66 -12.98 57.70
N GLN A 451 64.39 -13.42 57.48
CA GLN A 451 63.57 -13.75 56.30
C GLN A 451 62.71 -12.55 55.88
N THR A 452 62.87 -11.97 54.62
CA THR A 452 62.43 -11.84 53.21
C THR A 452 61.19 -10.94 53.13
N LEU A 453 61.38 -9.71 52.49
CA LEU A 453 60.36 -9.39 51.47
C LEU A 453 60.65 -8.00 50.89
N GLU A 454 61.38 -8.04 49.78
CA GLU A 454 61.51 -7.06 48.68
C GLU A 454 60.68 -7.51 47.47
N MET A 455 59.55 -6.84 47.09
CA MET A 455 59.21 -6.81 45.66
C MET A 455 58.63 -5.42 45.30
N ASP A 456 59.36 -4.58 44.51
CA ASP A 456 59.61 -3.87 43.23
C ASP A 456 58.31 -3.67 42.44
N ASN A 457 57.82 -2.47 42.34
CA ASN A 457 57.12 -1.48 41.51
C ASN A 457 57.94 -1.07 40.29
N GLN A 458 57.38 -1.33 39.03
CA GLN A 458 57.18 -0.29 37.98
C GLN A 458 56.94 -0.99 36.64
N GLY A 459 55.76 -0.84 36.01
CA GLY A 459 55.73 -0.99 34.53
C GLY A 459 54.67 -0.08 33.91
N PHE A 460 55.22 0.99 33.16
CA PHE A 460 54.69 1.52 31.88
C PHE A 460 55.75 1.40 30.79
N TRP A 461 55.44 0.87 29.46
CA TRP A 461 55.43 1.30 28.04
C TRP A 461 54.98 0.13 27.17
N THR A 462 54.09 0.49 26.07
CA THR A 462 53.92 0.88 24.65
C THR A 462 53.58 -0.37 23.82
N GLU A 463 52.49 -0.31 23.07
CA GLU A 463 51.88 -0.49 21.73
C GLU A 463 52.94 -0.68 20.65
N ASP A 464 52.85 -1.68 19.79
CA ASP A 464 52.34 -2.31 18.56
C ASP A 464 53.49 -2.98 17.80
N PRO A 465 53.16 -3.75 16.47
CA PRO A 465 52.33 -4.66 15.66
C PRO A 465 53.18 -5.55 14.74
N GLU A 466 52.57 -6.80 14.40
CA GLU A 466 52.35 -7.38 13.05
C GLU A 466 52.46 -8.91 13.14
N ASP A 467 51.40 -9.62 12.77
CA ASP A 467 51.17 -10.45 11.57
C ASP A 467 50.45 -11.75 11.97
N GLY A 468 49.21 -11.89 11.52
CA GLY A 468 48.84 -12.99 10.59
C GLY A 468 47.35 -13.31 10.71
N HIS A 469 46.51 -12.86 9.77
CA HIS A 469 45.53 -13.35 8.78
C HIS A 469 45.42 -14.88 8.80
N PHE A 470 44.18 -15.50 9.15
CA PHE A 470 43.50 -16.49 8.28
C PHE A 470 42.09 -16.73 8.82
N GLU A 471 41.00 -16.34 8.10
CA GLU A 471 39.88 -16.84 7.26
C GLU A 471 39.43 -18.23 7.71
N TRP A 472 38.14 -18.39 8.27
CA TRP A 472 37.20 -19.45 7.81
C TRP A 472 35.76 -19.06 8.18
N GLN A 473 34.90 -18.67 7.19
CA GLN A 473 33.57 -18.95 6.61
C GLN A 473 33.23 -20.44 6.65
N SER A 474 32.31 -20.84 7.51
CA SER A 474 31.22 -21.77 7.86
C SER A 474 30.37 -22.14 6.64
N THR A 475 30.64 -23.25 5.97
CA THR A 475 29.93 -24.28 5.18
C THR A 475 28.69 -24.79 5.95
N SER A 476 27.45 -24.37 5.47
CA SER A 476 26.14 -25.05 5.43
C SER A 476 25.99 -25.86 4.14
N ALA A 477 25.98 -27.18 4.18
CA ALA A 477 25.14 -28.20 3.52
C ALA A 477 23.64 -27.94 3.77
#